data_AF-A0A511JPA0-F1
#
_entry.id   AF-A0A511JPA0-F1
#
_cell.length_a   1.000
_cell.length_b   1.000
_cell.length_c   1.000
_cell.angle_alpha   90.00
_cell.angle_beta   90.00
_cell.angle_gamma   90.00
#
_symmetry.space_group_name_H-M   'P 1'
#
loop_
_entity.id
_entity.type
_entity.pdbx_description
1 polymer ?
#
loop_
_entity_poly.entity_id
_entity_poly.type
_entity_poly.pdbx_seq_one_letter_code
_entity_poly.pdbx_strand_id
1 'polypeptide(L)'
;MITKEPNRRWELLRLLHRRNRLATAAIEHLAHDLPGADLLWQEVHKVEERVRIQFPAVWAIENASWVVQDGERLHTADSPRPADCRICAAQARLSVGPRAA
;
A
#
# COMPACT_ATOMS: atom_id res chain seq x y z
N MET A 1 -19.96 -7.90 32.00
CA MET A 1 -19.70 -7.54 30.60
C MET A 1 -18.26 -7.06 30.49
N ILE A 2 -17.34 -7.91 30.06
CA ILE A 2 -15.92 -7.56 29.91
C ILE A 2 -15.76 -6.93 28.52
N THR A 3 -15.25 -5.70 28.50
CA THR A 3 -15.06 -4.86 27.32
C THR A 3 -14.12 -5.53 26.31
N LYS A 4 -14.67 -6.05 25.21
CA LYS A 4 -13.92 -6.61 24.05
C LYS A 4 -13.16 -5.53 23.24
N GLU A 5 -13.13 -4.29 23.70
CA GLU A 5 -12.76 -3.11 22.93
C GLU A 5 -11.27 -2.98 22.54
N PRO A 6 -10.28 -3.37 23.39
CA PRO A 6 -8.88 -3.22 23.02
C PRO A 6 -8.53 -4.05 21.78
N ASN A 7 -8.95 -5.32 21.76
CA ASN A 7 -8.64 -6.25 20.68
C ASN A 7 -9.28 -5.83 19.35
N ARG A 8 -10.46 -5.20 19.40
CA ARG A 8 -11.16 -4.75 18.19
C ARG A 8 -10.50 -3.55 17.54
N ARG A 9 -10.04 -2.57 18.34
CA ARG A 9 -9.28 -1.42 17.83
C ARG A 9 -7.92 -1.85 17.26
N TRP A 10 -7.22 -2.74 17.97
CA TRP A 10 -5.94 -3.28 17.48
C TRP A 10 -6.10 -4.04 16.16
N GLU A 11 -7.17 -4.83 16.02
CA GLU A 11 -7.43 -5.54 14.77
C GLU A 11 -7.68 -4.58 13.60
N LEU A 12 -8.48 -3.51 13.81
CA LEU A 12 -8.69 -2.49 12.80
C LEU A 12 -7.37 -1.86 12.37
N LEU A 13 -6.56 -1.38 13.32
CA LEU A 13 -5.27 -0.75 13.02
C LEU A 13 -4.33 -1.71 12.28
N ARG A 14 -4.34 -2.99 12.67
CA ARG A 14 -3.56 -4.04 12.00
C ARG A 14 -3.99 -4.24 10.55
N LEU A 15 -5.30 -4.28 10.28
CA LEU A 15 -5.84 -4.41 8.93
C LEU A 15 -5.53 -3.17 8.07
N LEU A 16 -5.75 -1.97 8.60
CA LEU A 16 -5.44 -0.72 7.88
C LEU A 16 -3.95 -0.59 7.56
N HIS A 17 -3.07 -0.94 8.51
CA HIS A 17 -1.63 -0.96 8.28
C HIS A 17 -1.23 -1.99 7.22
N ARG A 18 -1.81 -3.20 7.27
CA ARG A 18 -1.55 -4.25 6.28
C ARG A 18 -2.04 -3.82 4.89
N ARG A 19 -3.23 -3.24 4.79
CA ARG A 19 -3.79 -2.70 3.53
C ARG A 19 -2.83 -1.69 2.92
N ASN A 20 -2.42 -0.69 3.70
CA ASN A 20 -1.53 0.36 3.20
C ASN A 20 -0.18 -0.20 2.72
N ARG A 21 0.41 -1.13 3.49
CA ARG A 21 1.67 -1.78 3.08
C ARG A 21 1.55 -2.58 1.77
N LEU A 22 0.44 -3.31 1.58
CA LEU A 22 0.20 -4.09 0.38
C LEU A 22 -0.06 -3.19 -0.82
N ALA A 23 -0.89 -2.15 -0.66
CA ALA A 23 -1.18 -1.19 -1.71
C ALA A 23 0.09 -0.46 -2.17
N THR A 24 0.91 0.04 -1.23
CA THR A 24 2.21 0.64 -1.57
C THR A 24 3.08 -0.32 -2.40
N ALA A 25 3.21 -1.59 -1.97
CA ALA A 25 4.00 -2.56 -2.71
C ALA A 25 3.40 -2.86 -4.10
N ALA A 26 2.07 -2.98 -4.21
CA ALA A 26 1.39 -3.24 -5.48
C ALA A 26 1.61 -2.09 -6.47
N ILE A 27 1.48 -0.84 -5.99
CA ILE A 27 1.67 0.38 -6.79
C ILE A 27 3.12 0.52 -7.21
N GLU A 28 4.07 0.25 -6.32
CA GLU A 28 5.50 0.24 -6.64
C GLU A 28 5.80 -0.80 -7.73
N HIS A 29 5.26 -2.02 -7.62
CA HIS A 29 5.44 -3.03 -8.67
C HIS A 29 4.80 -2.60 -9.99
N LEU A 30 3.60 -2.04 -9.94
CA LEU A 30 2.87 -1.57 -11.11
C LEU A 30 3.61 -0.44 -11.83
N ALA A 31 4.11 0.56 -11.08
CA ALA A 31 4.89 1.69 -11.62
C ALA A 31 6.18 1.26 -12.33
N HIS A 32 6.69 0.08 -11.99
CA HIS A 32 7.97 -0.46 -12.48
C HIS A 32 7.81 -1.69 -13.37
N ASP A 33 6.59 -2.01 -13.81
CA ASP A 33 6.28 -3.19 -14.63
C ASP A 33 6.89 -4.48 -14.04
N LEU A 34 6.88 -4.60 -12.70
CA LEU A 34 7.41 -5.76 -12.02
C LEU A 34 6.32 -6.84 -11.87
N PRO A 35 6.69 -8.13 -12.00
CA PRO A 35 5.76 -9.22 -11.76
C PRO A 35 5.23 -9.18 -10.32
N GLY A 36 4.02 -9.68 -10.13
CA GLY A 36 3.40 -9.82 -8.80
C GLY A 36 2.53 -8.65 -8.36
N ALA A 37 2.41 -7.57 -9.14
CA ALA A 37 1.47 -6.47 -8.87
C ALA A 37 0.04 -6.99 -8.67
N ASP A 38 -0.45 -7.87 -9.56
CA ASP A 38 -1.79 -8.45 -9.48
C ASP A 38 -2.01 -9.28 -8.21
N LEU A 39 -1.00 -10.08 -7.81
CA LEU A 39 -1.07 -10.88 -6.58
C LEU A 39 -1.13 -9.99 -5.34
N LEU A 40 -0.39 -8.88 -5.35
CA LEU A 40 -0.44 -7.89 -4.26
C LEU A 40 -1.81 -7.20 -4.21
N TRP A 41 -2.40 -6.84 -5.35
CA TRP A 41 -3.76 -6.28 -5.42
C TRP A 41 -4.83 -7.26 -4.92
N GLN A 42 -4.71 -8.55 -5.26
CA GLN A 42 -5.59 -9.58 -4.70
C GLN A 42 -5.50 -9.62 -3.16
N GLU A 43 -4.32 -9.49 -2.58
CA GLU A 43 -4.14 -9.42 -1.13
C GLU A 43 -4.69 -8.12 -0.54
N VAL A 44 -4.58 -6.98 -1.23
CA VAL A 44 -5.25 -5.72 -0.84
C VAL A 44 -6.76 -5.94 -0.75
N HIS A 45 -7.38 -6.49 -1.79
CA HIS A 45 -8.82 -6.74 -1.82
C HIS A 45 -9.28 -7.68 -0.70
N LYS A 46 -8.51 -8.72 -0.38
CA LYS A 46 -8.81 -9.59 0.77
C LYS A 46 -8.81 -8.85 2.10
N VAL A 47 -7.90 -7.88 2.28
CA VAL A 47 -7.87 -7.06 3.50
C VAL A 47 -9.04 -6.08 3.53
N GLU A 48 -9.31 -5.40 2.41
CA GLU A 48 -10.44 -4.46 2.30
C GLU A 48 -11.77 -5.15 2.55
N GLU A 49 -11.96 -6.37 2.02
CA GLU A 49 -13.13 -7.20 2.25
C GLU A 49 -13.28 -7.56 3.75
N ARG A 50 -12.18 -7.87 4.44
CA ARG A 50 -12.21 -8.10 5.89
C ARG A 50 -12.58 -6.83 6.65
N VAL A 51 -12.10 -5.65 6.24
CA VAL A 51 -12.50 -4.37 6.84
C VAL A 51 -13.99 -4.11 6.57
N ARG A 52 -14.49 -4.37 5.36
CA ARG A 52 -15.90 -4.23 4.99
C ARG A 52 -16.81 -5.08 5.88
N ILE A 53 -16.45 -6.35 6.10
CA ILE A 53 -17.24 -7.28 6.92
C ILE A 53 -17.18 -6.91 8.42
N GLN A 54 -15.99 -6.60 8.95
CA GLN A 54 -15.79 -6.45 10.41
C GLN A 54 -15.97 -5.02 10.94
N PHE A 55 -15.76 -4.02 10.06
CA PHE A 55 -15.74 -2.59 10.35
C PHE A 55 -16.43 -1.79 9.23
N PRO A 56 -17.70 -2.08 8.91
CA PRO A 56 -18.39 -1.51 7.74
C PRO A 56 -18.45 0.02 7.74
N ALA A 57 -18.58 0.65 8.91
CA ALA A 57 -18.59 2.11 9.03
C ALA A 57 -17.24 2.73 8.61
N VAL A 58 -16.12 2.09 8.97
CA VAL A 58 -14.78 2.54 8.57
C VAL A 58 -14.59 2.33 7.07
N TRP A 59 -14.99 1.16 6.55
CA TRP A 59 -14.91 0.88 5.12
C TRP A 59 -15.71 1.90 4.28
N ALA A 60 -16.91 2.27 4.72
CA ALA A 60 -17.76 3.23 4.01
C ALA A 60 -17.17 4.64 3.94
N ILE A 61 -16.39 5.05 4.95
CA ILE A 61 -15.69 6.34 4.99
C ILE A 61 -14.42 6.30 4.14
N GLU A 62 -13.66 5.21 4.25
CA GLU A 62 -12.28 5.16 3.75
C GLU A 62 -12.14 4.61 2.34
N ASN A 63 -13.08 3.81 1.82
CA ASN A 63 -12.87 3.10 0.55
C ASN A 63 -12.59 4.04 -0.63
N ALA A 64 -13.23 5.22 -0.68
CA ALA A 64 -13.04 6.18 -1.74
C ALA A 64 -11.72 6.92 -1.58
N SER A 65 -11.33 7.23 -0.34
CA SER A 65 -10.06 7.89 -0.04
C SER A 65 -8.88 7.00 -0.42
N TRP A 66 -9.01 5.69 -0.23
CA TRP A 66 -8.01 4.70 -0.60
C TRP A 66 -7.71 4.65 -2.10
N VAL A 67 -8.74 4.67 -2.95
CA VAL A 67 -8.57 4.68 -4.41
C VAL A 67 -7.81 5.92 -4.87
N VAL A 68 -8.15 7.09 -4.31
CA VAL A 68 -7.46 8.35 -4.62
C VAL A 68 -6.01 8.30 -4.16
N GLN A 69 -5.76 7.93 -2.90
CA GLN A 69 -4.41 7.85 -2.33
C GLN A 69 -3.51 6.85 -3.07
N ASP A 70 -4.07 5.74 -3.54
CA ASP A 70 -3.32 4.76 -4.31
C ASP A 70 -2.98 5.29 -5.71
N GLY A 71 -3.92 5.99 -6.34
CA GLY A 71 -3.67 6.68 -7.61
C GLY A 71 -2.59 7.76 -7.50
N GLU A 72 -2.57 8.54 -6.41
CA GLU A 72 -1.56 9.57 -6.16
C GLU A 72 -0.14 9.02 -5.97
N ARG A 73 -0.01 7.76 -5.55
CA ARG A 73 1.29 7.08 -5.40
C ARG A 73 1.80 6.45 -6.70
N LEU A 74 0.90 6.23 -7.67
CA LEU A 74 1.29 5.70 -8.96
C LEU A 74 2.11 6.75 -9.70
N HIS A 75 3.30 6.34 -10.13
CA HIS A 75 4.20 7.23 -10.85
C HIS A 75 4.66 6.61 -12.15
N THR A 76 4.95 7.48 -13.11
CA THR A 76 5.31 7.15 -14.48
C THR A 76 6.49 8.03 -14.90
N ALA A 77 6.91 8.00 -16.17
CA ALA A 77 7.87 8.99 -16.66
C ALA A 77 7.31 10.42 -16.60
N ASP A 78 5.99 10.58 -16.76
CA ASP A 78 5.30 11.86 -16.85
C ASP A 78 4.74 12.35 -15.51
N SER A 79 4.75 11.51 -14.47
CA SER A 79 4.39 11.89 -13.10
C SER A 79 5.58 11.68 -12.15
N PRO A 80 5.98 12.70 -11.38
CA PRO A 80 7.20 12.65 -10.60
C PRO A 80 7.17 11.51 -9.58
N ARG A 81 8.32 10.83 -9.46
CA ARG A 81 8.59 9.81 -8.45
C ARG A 81 8.20 10.32 -7.04
N PRO A 82 7.42 9.55 -6.25
CA PRO A 82 7.28 9.76 -4.82
C PRO A 82 8.62 9.57 -4.11
N ALA A 83 8.93 10.45 -3.16
CA ALA A 83 10.18 10.38 -2.40
C ALA A 83 10.36 9.02 -1.70
N ASP A 84 9.26 8.37 -1.32
CA ASP A 84 9.19 7.14 -0.56
C ASP A 84 9.13 5.85 -1.40
N CYS A 85 9.14 5.93 -2.74
CA CYS A 85 9.20 4.73 -3.58
C CYS A 85 10.51 3.96 -3.35
N ARG A 86 10.39 2.74 -2.83
CA ARG A 86 11.52 1.88 -2.43
C ARG A 86 12.28 1.32 -3.61
N ILE A 87 11.61 0.99 -4.70
CA ILE A 87 12.24 0.45 -5.91
C ILE A 87 13.11 1.54 -6.55
N CYS A 88 12.55 2.74 -6.74
CA CYS A 88 13.32 3.87 -7.21
C CYS A 88 14.50 4.22 -6.26
N ALA A 89 14.31 4.12 -4.94
CA ALA A 89 15.39 4.35 -3.97
C ALA A 89 16.51 3.30 -4.10
N ALA A 90 16.16 2.05 -4.35
CA ALA A 90 17.11 0.97 -4.59
C ALA A 90 17.88 1.17 -5.90
N GLN A 91 17.19 1.50 -7.00
CA GLN A 91 17.82 1.78 -8.30
C GLN A 91 18.81 2.94 -8.22
N ALA A 92 18.43 4.05 -7.56
CA ALA A 92 19.33 5.19 -7.38
C ALA A 92 20.61 4.84 -6.60
N ARG A 93 20.52 3.95 -5.59
CA ARG A 93 21.71 3.49 -4.85
C ARG A 93 22.66 2.66 -5.73
N LEU A 94 22.12 1.86 -6.64
CA LEU A 94 22.91 1.06 -7.58
C LEU A 94 23.60 1.93 -8.64
N SER A 95 22.94 3.00 -9.09
CA SER A 95 23.50 3.94 -10.06
C SER A 95 24.64 4.81 -9.51
N VAL A 96 24.82 4.88 -8.19
CA VAL A 96 25.87 5.66 -7.51
C VAL A 96 27.04 4.75 -7.05
N GLY A 97 27.13 3.53 -7.57
CA GLY A 97 28.28 2.63 -7.35
C GLY A 97 29.62 3.28 -7.74
N PRO A 98 30.76 2.86 -7.14
CA PRO A 98 32.01 3.59 -7.23
C PRO A 98 32.42 3.76 -8.70
N ARG A 99 32.55 5.02 -9.11
CA ARG A 99 33.20 5.40 -10.36
C ARG A 99 34.60 4.81 -10.29
N ALA A 100 34.87 3.75 -11.07
CA ALA A 100 36.20 3.17 -11.14
C ALA A 100 37.19 4.30 -11.45
N ALA A 101 38.09 4.56 -10.51
CA ALA A 101 39.22 5.47 -10.65
C ALA A 101 40.37 4.74 -11.34
#